data_AF-A0A935HIU1-F1
#
_entry.id   AF-A0A935HIU1-F1
#
_cell.length_a   1.000
_cell.length_b   1.000
_cell.length_c   1.000
_cell.angle_alpha   90.00
_cell.angle_beta   90.00
_cell.angle_gamma   90.00
#
_symmetry.space_group_name_H-M   'P 1'
#
loop_
_entity.id
_entity.type
_entity.pdbx_description
1 polymer ?
#
loop_
_entity_poly.entity_id
_entity_poly.type
_entity_poly.pdbx_seq_one_letter_code
_entity_poly.pdbx_strand_id
1 'polypeptide(L)'
;MSKNIHFTGQPLFTQLLSLADKQEIVNISRRGGFDRYVKKLDGYSHLVVMLYGVLMRYDSLREIVIGMLSEAHTSHSNISMAKV
;
A
#
# COMPACT_ATOMS: atom_id res chain seq x y z
N MET A 1 -11.67 -17.15 -21.74
CA MET A 1 -11.60 -16.38 -20.47
C MET A 1 -10.86 -15.09 -20.76
N SER A 2 -11.58 -14.01 -21.11
CA SER A 2 -10.97 -12.73 -21.43
C SER A 2 -10.63 -12.01 -20.12
N LYS A 3 -9.36 -12.05 -19.71
CA LYS A 3 -8.87 -11.24 -18.59
C LYS A 3 -8.53 -9.87 -19.17
N ASN A 4 -9.54 -9.00 -19.21
CA ASN A 4 -9.37 -7.63 -19.64
C ASN A 4 -8.43 -6.94 -18.62
N ILE A 5 -7.18 -6.67 -19.03
CA ILE A 5 -6.15 -6.00 -18.21
C ILE A 5 -6.19 -4.48 -18.36
N HIS A 6 -7.16 -3.94 -19.11
CA HIS A 6 -7.36 -2.50 -19.24
C HIS A 6 -8.12 -1.96 -18.04
N PHE A 7 -7.37 -1.66 -16.98
CA PHE A 7 -7.87 -0.94 -15.81
C PHE A 7 -7.85 0.57 -16.07
N THR A 8 -8.70 1.04 -16.97
CA THR A 8 -8.92 2.49 -17.15
C THR A 8 -9.64 3.03 -15.90
N GLY A 9 -8.88 3.65 -15.00
CA GLY A 9 -9.39 4.27 -13.78
C GLY A 9 -8.83 3.73 -12.45
N GLN A 10 -7.99 2.68 -12.46
CA GLN A 10 -7.28 2.28 -11.24
C GLN A 10 -5.94 3.00 -11.13
N PRO A 11 -5.58 3.56 -9.95
CA PRO A 11 -4.26 4.13 -9.72
C PRO A 11 -3.15 3.10 -9.99
N LEU A 12 -2.09 3.48 -10.70
CA LEU A 12 -0.93 2.61 -11.02
C LEU A 12 -0.38 1.90 -9.77
N PHE A 13 -0.39 2.60 -8.63
CA PHE A 13 0.03 2.06 -7.36
C PHE A 13 -0.76 0.80 -6.92
N THR A 14 -2.07 0.79 -7.13
CA THR A 14 -2.93 -0.35 -6.76
C THR A 14 -2.69 -1.55 -7.68
N GLN A 15 -2.40 -1.30 -8.95
CA GLN A 15 -2.02 -2.35 -9.90
C GLN A 15 -0.69 -3.00 -9.49
N LEU A 16 0.31 -2.20 -9.12
CA LEU A 16 1.59 -2.71 -8.63
C LEU A 16 1.42 -3.55 -7.35
N LEU A 17 0.61 -3.08 -6.39
CA LEU A 17 0.29 -3.85 -5.19
C LEU A 17 -0.42 -5.17 -5.49
N SER A 18 -1.26 -5.22 -6.53
CA SER A 18 -1.98 -6.44 -6.92
C SER A 18 -1.06 -7.55 -7.46
N LEU A 19 0.17 -7.20 -7.86
CA LEU A 19 1.19 -8.16 -8.29
C LEU A 19 1.91 -8.83 -7.11
N ALA A 20 1.83 -8.24 -5.91
CA ALA A 20 2.45 -8.77 -4.71
C ALA A 20 1.48 -9.69 -3.94
N ASP A 21 1.95 -10.84 -3.48
CA ASP A 21 1.15 -11.72 -2.62
C ASP A 21 1.13 -11.19 -1.18
N LYS A 22 0.00 -10.56 -0.82
CA LYS A 22 -0.24 -10.05 0.53
C LYS A 22 -0.11 -11.13 1.61
N GLN A 23 -0.56 -12.35 1.37
CA GLN A 23 -0.52 -13.42 2.38
C GLN A 23 0.92 -13.85 2.64
N GLU A 24 1.73 -13.96 1.59
CA GLU A 24 3.14 -14.28 1.73
C GLU A 24 3.88 -13.20 2.54
N ILE A 25 3.63 -11.92 2.24
CA ILE A 25 4.24 -10.79 2.98
C ILE A 25 3.86 -10.83 4.46
N VAL A 26 2.58 -11.04 4.79
CA VAL A 26 2.12 -11.15 6.19
C VAL A 26 2.75 -12.35 6.89
N ASN A 27 2.89 -13.49 6.19
CA ASN A 27 3.53 -14.67 6.75
C ASN A 27 5.02 -14.44 7.04
N ILE A 28 5.74 -13.77 6.13
CA ILE A 28 7.13 -13.35 6.35
C ILE A 28 7.22 -12.42 7.56
N SER A 29 6.32 -11.44 7.65
CA SER A 29 6.26 -10.48 8.76
C SER A 29 6.13 -11.16 10.12
N ARG A 30 5.21 -12.13 10.21
CA ARG A 30 4.96 -12.92 11.42
C ARG A 30 6.14 -13.82 11.78
N ARG A 31 6.72 -14.53 10.81
CA ARG A 31 7.88 -15.41 11.04
C ARG A 31 9.09 -14.63 11.53
N GLY A 32 9.33 -13.43 10.98
CA GLY A 32 10.42 -12.54 11.39
C GLY A 32 10.16 -11.80 12.71
N GLY A 33 8.93 -11.81 13.23
CA GLY A 33 8.55 -11.06 14.42
C GLY A 33 8.57 -9.53 14.23
N PHE A 34 8.50 -9.04 12.98
CA PHE A 34 8.60 -7.62 12.66
C PHE A 34 7.42 -6.80 13.22
N ASP A 35 6.27 -7.45 13.44
CA ASP A 35 5.07 -6.81 14.01
C ASP A 35 5.06 -6.77 15.55
N ARG A 36 6.06 -7.36 16.24
CA ARG A 36 6.05 -7.52 17.71
C ARG A 36 5.89 -6.21 18.48
N TYR A 37 6.50 -5.14 17.98
CA TYR A 37 6.51 -3.82 18.64
C TYR A 37 5.64 -2.79 17.94
N VAL A 38 4.85 -3.20 16.95
CA VAL A 38 4.06 -2.27 16.14
C VAL A 38 2.57 -2.43 16.45
N LYS A 39 1.90 -1.32 16.75
CA LYS A 39 0.47 -1.32 17.11
C LYS A 39 -0.49 -1.24 15.92
N LYS A 40 -0.14 -0.44 14.91
CA LYS A 40 -1.05 -0.11 13.78
C LYS A 40 -0.39 -0.17 12.39
N LEU A 41 0.94 -0.04 12.29
CA LEU A 41 1.69 -0.03 11.02
C LEU A 41 2.36 -1.39 10.79
N ASP A 42 1.56 -2.45 10.61
CA ASP A 42 2.08 -3.79 10.39
C ASP A 42 3.00 -3.88 9.15
N GLY A 43 3.77 -4.97 9.02
CA GLY A 43 4.78 -5.10 7.97
C GLY A 43 4.24 -4.93 6.55
N TYR A 44 2.99 -5.35 6.30
CA TYR A 44 2.32 -5.10 5.03
C TYR A 44 2.02 -3.60 4.84
N SER A 45 1.43 -2.94 5.85
CA SER A 45 1.15 -1.50 5.79
C SER A 45 2.42 -0.67 5.65
N HIS A 46 3.49 -1.06 6.34
CA HIS A 46 4.79 -0.41 6.21
C HIS A 46 5.35 -0.55 4.78
N LEU A 47 5.28 -1.74 4.19
CA LEU A 47 5.70 -1.96 2.80
C LEU A 47 4.93 -1.07 1.82
N VAL A 48 3.60 -0.98 1.96
CA VAL A 48 2.75 -0.13 1.13
C VAL A 48 3.19 1.33 1.23
N VAL A 49 3.38 1.85 2.45
CA VAL A 49 3.79 3.25 2.71
C VAL A 49 5.17 3.54 2.08
N MET A 50 6.13 2.64 2.27
CA MET A 50 7.49 2.83 1.73
C MET A 50 7.52 2.76 0.20
N LEU A 51 6.77 1.80 -0.39
CA LEU A 51 6.66 1.70 -1.84
C LEU A 51 6.02 2.95 -2.45
N TYR A 52 4.98 3.49 -1.79
CA TYR A 52 4.34 4.73 -2.21
C TYR A 52 5.33 5.91 -2.20
N GLY A 53 6.10 6.07 -1.12
CA GLY A 53 7.12 7.12 -1.02
C GLY A 53 8.18 7.05 -2.12
N VAL A 54 8.68 5.84 -2.43
CA VAL A 54 9.69 5.63 -3.49
C VAL A 54 9.14 5.94 -4.88
N LEU A 55 7.92 5.49 -5.18
CA LEU A 55 7.29 5.71 -6.49
C LEU A 55 6.95 7.19 -6.73
N MET A 56 6.53 7.89 -5.68
CA MET A 56 6.17 9.32 -5.76
C MET A 56 7.36 10.26 -5.53
N ARG A 57 8.55 9.71 -5.23
CA ARG A 57 9.78 10.48 -4.93
C ARG A 57 9.59 11.44 -3.75
N TYR A 58 8.91 10.99 -2.70
CA TYR A 58 8.78 11.77 -1.47
C TYR A 58 9.99 11.58 -0.58
N ASP A 59 10.57 12.70 -0.15
CA ASP A 59 11.76 12.73 0.68
C ASP A 59 11.41 12.84 2.17
N SER A 60 10.21 13.32 2.51
CA SER A 60 9.74 13.45 3.88
C SER A 60 8.52 12.59 4.20
N LEU A 61 8.43 12.15 5.45
CA LEU A 61 7.23 11.48 5.98
C LEU A 61 5.97 12.33 5.84
N ARG A 62 6.11 13.66 5.91
CA ARG A 62 4.99 14.59 5.77
C ARG A 62 4.40 14.53 4.36
N GLU A 63 5.25 14.54 3.33
CA GLU A 63 4.81 14.44 1.94
C GLU A 63 4.14 13.09 1.67
N ILE A 64 4.70 12.00 2.21
CA ILE A 64 4.09 10.67 2.13
C ILE A 64 2.68 10.67 2.73
N VAL A 65 2.52 11.20 3.94
CA VAL A 65 1.20 11.24 4.61
C VAL A 65 0.20 12.09 3.84
N ILE A 66 0.59 13.27 3.37
CA ILE A 66 -0.29 14.17 2.60
C ILE A 66 -0.69 13.53 1.27
N GLY A 67 0.27 12.94 0.55
CA GLY A 67 0.02 12.25 -0.71
C GLY A 67 -0.93 11.07 -0.53
N MET A 68 -0.68 10.21 0.46
CA MET A 68 -1.55 9.07 0.75
C MET A 68 -2.97 9.50 1.14
N LEU A 69 -3.11 10.57 1.91
CA LEU A 69 -4.42 11.12 2.27
C LEU A 69 -5.16 11.60 1.01
N SER A 70 -4.47 12.35 0.15
CA SER A 70 -5.01 12.84 -1.12
C SER A 70 -5.50 11.70 -2.03
N GLU A 71 -4.69 10.65 -2.18
CA GLU A 71 -5.04 9.46 -2.97
C GLU A 71 -6.26 8.72 -2.40
N ALA A 72 -6.37 8.62 -1.06
CA ALA A 72 -7.50 8.01 -0.38
C ALA A 72 -8.82 8.79 -0.57
N HIS A 73 -8.74 10.12 -0.69
CA HIS A 73 -9.91 10.96 -0.96
C HIS A 73 -10.35 10.95 -2.43
N THR A 74 -9.42 10.75 -3.36
CA THR A 74 -9.68 10.84 -4.81
C THR A 74 -10.09 9.49 -5.40
N SER A 75 -9.60 8.40 -4.82
CA SER A 75 -9.86 7.05 -5.30
C SER A 75 -11.08 6.44 -4.62
N HIS A 76 -12.21 6.33 -5.33
CA HIS A 76 -13.34 5.44 -4.97
C HIS A 76 -12.97 3.94 -5.09
N SER A 77 -11.71 3.59 -4.83
CA SER A 77 -11.16 2.23 -4.94
C SER A 77 -10.84 1.71 -3.55
N ASN A 78 -10.91 0.39 -3.38
CA ASN A 78 -10.82 -0.38 -2.14
C ASN A 78 -9.48 -0.28 -1.37
N ILE A 79 -8.83 0.88 -1.30
CA ILE A 79 -7.68 1.13 -0.43
C ILE A 79 -8.22 1.48 0.96
N SER A 80 -8.73 0.48 1.66
CA SER A 80 -9.08 0.55 3.08
C SER A 80 -7.81 0.64 3.96
N MET A 81 -6.96 1.65 3.74
CA MET A 81 -5.79 1.94 4.58
C MET A 81 -5.85 3.30 5.26
N ALA A 82 -6.87 4.12 4.99
CA ALA A 82 -7.07 5.42 5.63
C ALA A 82 -8.05 5.40 6.82
N LYS A 83 -8.46 4.23 7.31
CA LYS A 83 -9.28 4.10 8.52
C LYS A 83 -8.43 3.59 9.67
N VAL A 84 -7.58 4.47 10.21
CA VAL A 84 -6.74 4.26 11.41
C VAL A 84 -7.26 5.08 12.57
#